data_AF-A0A917G515-F1
#
_entry.id   AF-A0A917G515-F1
#
_cell.length_a   1.000
_cell.length_b   1.000
_cell.length_c   1.000
_cell.angle_alpha   90.00
_cell.angle_beta   90.00
_cell.angle_gamma   90.00
#
_symmetry.space_group_name_H-M   'P 1'
#
loop_
_entity.id
_entity.type
_entity.pdbx_description
1 polymer ?
#
loop_
_entity_poly.entity_id
_entity_poly.type
_entity_poly.pdbx_seq_one_letter_code
_entity_poly.pdbx_strand_id
1 'polypeptide(L)'
;MSKSFRSEKGNTLILVLGFIVAATLMVAPLLARVNVGMLQSTTGSHAEQAYSMAESASAIYTRLFEEAAQSGLQAQDLRALAASLEASLKSNGVVEHIAVRNNGNGDPIAVEFTARWGSGSRERERVVILQLNPPASEPGGGGGTGPSSGSTGEEFYHKHGVVMNKDDFNRVFAACGAESPSENFIENNYDRAKFAEEFRNYIDFYFDDALLPDYVPKGVSSINDKVTQNRTHTIYASGAGVKYAGDIDIVRTWNSMTIDALPDGVAIEAAGDLEFSDYVSQPLTIGGHVRVGGDMAIGGGKKIHIKGDLLVKGDIEFDDNIDEIIIEGDLLVGGELTFESLKKLVVRGDLITGGSTILDDTTQDLQVGGAFVSGSSILIDRIHRIEIGRDMIAAGDIRFSGVVSHHMLVGGYMAALRDIRFSNNIHMSTNVLGGFYAGRNTIFPEWYANNGRVGTDAICIDYFPSGTGGGADASYGIGGRSSK
;
A
#
# COMPACT_ATOMS: atom_id res chain seq x y z
N MET A 1 -31.81 36.42 75.28
CA MET A 1 -30.72 36.14 74.33
C MET A 1 -30.72 34.66 73.98
N SER A 2 -31.43 34.25 72.93
CA SER A 2 -31.34 32.91 72.38
C SER A 2 -30.15 32.85 71.42
N LYS A 3 -29.06 32.19 71.82
CA LYS A 3 -27.95 31.88 70.92
C LYS A 3 -28.39 30.73 70.02
N SER A 4 -28.73 31.07 68.78
CA SER A 4 -28.99 30.10 67.71
C SER A 4 -27.70 29.34 67.41
N PHE A 5 -27.66 28.05 67.76
CA PHE A 5 -26.62 27.13 67.31
C PHE A 5 -26.82 26.86 65.82
N ARG A 6 -26.20 27.68 64.97
CA ARG A 6 -26.01 27.37 63.55
C ARG A 6 -25.05 26.18 63.47
N SER A 7 -25.58 25.02 63.09
CA SER A 7 -24.80 23.79 62.90
C SER A 7 -23.93 23.91 61.65
N GLU A 8 -22.67 24.33 61.83
CA GLU A 8 -21.68 24.42 60.76
C GLU A 8 -21.39 23.06 60.10
N LYS A 9 -21.63 21.96 60.81
CA LYS A 9 -21.46 20.58 60.29
C LYS A 9 -22.48 20.23 59.19
N GLY A 10 -23.66 20.85 59.19
CA GLY A 10 -24.69 20.60 58.18
C GLY A 10 -24.30 21.13 56.80
N ASN A 11 -23.68 22.31 56.73
CA ASN A 11 -23.31 22.94 55.47
C ASN A 11 -22.16 22.20 54.76
N THR A 12 -21.14 21.74 55.48
CA THR A 12 -20.04 20.98 54.89
C THR A 12 -20.52 19.65 54.31
N LEU A 13 -21.45 18.97 54.98
CA LEU A 13 -22.02 17.72 54.49
C LEU A 13 -22.81 17.92 53.17
N ILE A 14 -23.60 19.00 53.09
CA ILE A 14 -24.37 19.34 51.88
C ILE A 14 -23.42 19.66 50.71
N LEU A 15 -22.30 20.35 50.99
CA LEU A 15 -21.32 20.72 49.96
C LEU A 15 -20.57 19.50 49.42
N VAL A 16 -20.15 18.59 50.30
CA VAL A 16 -19.51 17.32 49.90
C VAL A 16 -20.49 16.45 49.09
N LEU A 17 -21.75 16.36 49.52
CA LEU A 17 -22.77 15.61 48.80
C LEU A 17 -23.03 16.23 47.41
N GLY A 18 -23.14 17.56 47.32
CA GLY A 18 -23.30 18.27 46.06
C GLY A 18 -22.12 18.05 45.10
N PHE A 19 -20.90 18.05 45.62
CA PHE A 19 -19.70 17.77 44.81
C PHE A 19 -19.68 16.33 44.28
N ILE A 20 -20.03 15.34 45.11
CA ILE A 20 -20.09 13.93 44.69
C ILE A 20 -21.16 13.73 43.60
N VAL A 21 -22.34 14.34 43.76
CA VAL A 21 -23.41 14.26 42.75
C VAL A 21 -22.98 14.92 41.44
N ALA A 22 -22.36 16.10 41.50
CA ALA A 22 -21.85 16.79 40.32
C ALA A 22 -20.75 15.97 39.61
N ALA A 23 -19.79 15.40 40.37
CA ALA A 23 -18.75 14.55 39.82
C ALA A 23 -19.34 13.29 39.16
N THR A 24 -20.34 12.67 39.76
CA THR A 24 -20.99 11.47 39.21
C THR A 24 -21.77 11.79 37.94
N LEU A 25 -22.46 12.94 37.89
CA LEU A 25 -23.16 13.41 36.69
C LEU A 25 -22.20 13.75 35.54
N MET A 26 -20.97 14.14 35.82
CA MET A 26 -19.95 14.38 34.79
C MET A 26 -19.26 13.09 34.33
N VAL A 27 -18.99 12.15 35.23
CA VAL A 27 -18.25 10.91 34.91
C VAL A 27 -19.13 9.87 34.22
N ALA A 28 -20.42 9.78 34.57
CA ALA A 28 -21.30 8.74 34.02
C ALA A 28 -21.47 8.81 32.48
N PRO A 29 -21.70 9.98 31.84
CA PRO A 29 -21.76 10.09 30.38
C PRO A 29 -20.42 9.74 29.71
N LEU A 30 -19.29 10.05 30.35
CA LEU A 30 -17.97 9.74 29.83
C LEU A 30 -17.75 8.22 29.79
N LEU A 31 -18.04 7.51 30.89
CA LEU A 31 -17.93 6.06 30.94
C LEU A 31 -18.88 5.37 29.96
N ALA A 32 -20.09 5.90 29.78
CA ALA A 32 -21.02 5.40 28.78
C ALA A 32 -20.45 5.54 27.34
N ARG A 33 -19.85 6.68 27.01
CA ARG A 33 -19.20 6.90 25.70
C ARG A 33 -18.00 5.99 25.48
N VAL A 34 -17.15 5.80 26.50
CA VAL A 34 -16.00 4.89 26.43
C VAL A 34 -16.47 3.45 26.21
N ASN A 35 -17.51 2.99 26.91
CA ASN A 35 -18.07 1.65 26.72
C ASN A 35 -18.67 1.46 25.33
N VAL A 36 -19.37 2.47 24.79
CA VAL A 36 -19.89 2.43 23.41
C VAL A 36 -18.74 2.39 22.40
N GLY A 37 -17.69 3.20 22.58
CA GLY A 37 -16.52 3.20 21.71
C GLY A 37 -15.76 1.87 21.74
N MET A 38 -15.57 1.28 22.92
CA MET A 38 -14.93 -0.03 23.06
C MET A 38 -15.77 -1.15 22.44
N LEU A 39 -17.11 -1.10 22.58
CA LEU A 39 -18.02 -2.01 21.89
C LEU A 39 -17.91 -1.85 20.37
N GLN A 40 -17.93 -0.62 19.86
CA GLN A 40 -17.80 -0.33 18.44
C GLN A 40 -16.47 -0.83 17.89
N SER A 41 -15.35 -0.53 18.55
CA SER A 41 -14.01 -1.02 18.18
C SER A 41 -13.92 -2.54 18.15
N THR A 42 -14.41 -3.22 19.19
CA THR A 42 -14.43 -4.70 19.23
C THR A 42 -15.28 -5.27 18.09
N THR A 43 -16.44 -4.66 17.83
CA THR A 43 -17.33 -5.12 16.77
C THR A 43 -16.83 -4.78 15.36
N GLY A 44 -16.04 -3.70 15.22
CA GLY A 44 -15.34 -3.35 13.99
C GLY A 44 -14.26 -4.38 13.69
N SER A 45 -13.41 -4.69 14.67
CA SER A 45 -12.37 -5.72 14.55
C SER A 45 -12.95 -7.10 14.18
N HIS A 46 -14.07 -7.50 14.78
CA HIS A 46 -14.75 -8.74 14.38
C HIS A 46 -15.28 -8.69 12.94
N ALA A 47 -15.79 -7.54 12.50
CA ALA A 47 -16.27 -7.38 11.14
C ALA A 47 -15.12 -7.42 10.13
N GLU A 48 -13.96 -6.85 10.45
CA GLU A 48 -12.75 -6.92 9.62
C GLU A 48 -12.19 -8.34 9.56
N GLN A 49 -12.15 -9.06 10.68
CA GLN A 49 -11.71 -10.46 10.71
C GLN A 49 -12.64 -11.36 9.90
N ALA A 50 -13.96 -11.20 10.05
CA ALA A 50 -14.93 -11.91 9.21
C ALA A 50 -14.76 -11.58 7.72
N TYR A 51 -14.48 -10.31 7.38
CA TYR A 51 -14.20 -9.91 5.99
C TYR A 51 -12.93 -10.58 5.44
N SER A 52 -11.80 -10.47 6.15
CA SER A 52 -10.51 -11.05 5.76
C SER A 52 -10.60 -12.56 5.53
N MET A 53 -11.41 -13.26 6.33
CA MET A 53 -11.69 -14.69 6.14
C MET A 53 -12.50 -14.99 4.88
N ALA A 54 -13.56 -14.23 4.62
CA ALA A 54 -14.37 -14.37 3.41
C ALA A 54 -13.56 -14.04 2.14
N GLU A 55 -12.71 -13.01 2.21
CA GLU A 55 -11.81 -12.61 1.12
C GLU A 55 -10.75 -13.68 0.84
N SER A 56 -10.08 -14.19 1.88
CA SER A 56 -9.11 -15.29 1.74
C SER A 56 -9.74 -16.53 1.11
N ALA A 57 -10.96 -16.88 1.51
CA ALA A 57 -11.72 -17.98 0.91
C ALA A 57 -12.03 -17.72 -0.58
N SER A 58 -12.38 -16.48 -0.93
CA SER A 58 -12.64 -16.08 -2.32
C SER A 58 -11.40 -16.16 -3.21
N ALA A 59 -10.23 -15.78 -2.68
CA ALA A 59 -8.96 -15.86 -3.41
C ALA A 59 -8.56 -17.33 -3.67
N ILE A 60 -8.70 -18.20 -2.66
CA ILE A 60 -8.46 -19.65 -2.83
C ILE A 60 -9.41 -20.23 -3.87
N TYR A 61 -10.70 -19.89 -3.81
CA TYR A 61 -11.68 -20.35 -4.79
C TYR A 61 -11.34 -19.87 -6.20
N THR A 62 -10.95 -18.60 -6.36
CA THR A 62 -10.57 -18.01 -7.66
C THR A 62 -9.42 -18.80 -8.29
N ARG A 63 -8.38 -19.11 -7.51
CA ARG A 63 -7.26 -19.91 -8.00
C ARG A 63 -7.67 -21.33 -8.40
N LEU A 64 -8.45 -22.01 -7.56
CA LEU A 64 -8.95 -23.35 -7.87
C LEU A 64 -9.86 -23.34 -9.10
N PHE A 65 -10.64 -22.27 -9.28
CA PHE A 65 -11.50 -22.05 -10.44
C PHE A 65 -10.69 -21.87 -11.72
N GLU A 66 -9.63 -21.07 -11.68
CA GLU A 66 -8.73 -20.86 -12.83
C GLU A 66 -8.01 -22.17 -13.22
N GLU A 67 -7.46 -22.90 -12.24
CA GLU A 67 -6.84 -24.21 -12.44
C GLU A 67 -7.85 -25.21 -13.03
N ALA A 68 -9.09 -25.18 -12.54
CA ALA A 68 -10.17 -26.00 -13.05
C ALA A 68 -10.57 -25.63 -14.49
N ALA A 69 -10.71 -24.35 -14.80
CA ALA A 69 -11.07 -23.87 -16.13
C ALA A 69 -10.03 -24.28 -17.18
N GLN A 70 -8.74 -24.24 -16.85
CA GLN A 70 -7.66 -24.70 -17.71
C GLN A 70 -7.74 -26.20 -18.04
N SER A 71 -8.33 -27.00 -17.16
CA SER A 71 -8.53 -28.44 -17.37
C SER A 71 -9.79 -28.80 -18.19
N GLY A 72 -10.56 -27.80 -18.65
CA GLY A 72 -11.75 -28.00 -19.48
C GLY A 72 -13.01 -28.40 -18.71
N LEU A 73 -13.09 -28.06 -17.41
CA LEU A 73 -14.23 -28.38 -16.55
C LEU A 73 -15.52 -27.66 -16.99
N GLN A 74 -16.65 -28.35 -16.85
CA GLN A 74 -17.98 -27.86 -17.21
C GLN A 74 -18.62 -27.13 -16.02
N ALA A 75 -19.66 -26.32 -16.27
CA ALA A 75 -20.35 -25.54 -15.22
C ALA A 75 -20.95 -26.40 -14.08
N GLN A 76 -21.24 -27.68 -14.33
CA GLN A 76 -21.70 -28.62 -13.28
C GLN A 76 -20.58 -28.97 -12.29
N ASP A 77 -19.33 -28.98 -12.75
CA ASP A 77 -18.18 -29.29 -11.92
C ASP A 77 -17.82 -28.12 -10.99
N LEU A 78 -18.22 -26.90 -11.34
CA LEU A 78 -18.07 -25.71 -10.48
C LEU A 78 -18.86 -25.80 -9.19
N ARG A 79 -20.06 -26.38 -9.24
CA ARG A 79 -20.89 -26.62 -8.04
C ARG A 79 -20.25 -27.69 -7.15
N ALA A 80 -19.68 -28.73 -7.75
CA ALA A 80 -18.97 -29.77 -7.02
C ALA A 80 -17.69 -29.22 -6.37
N LEU A 81 -16.96 -28.34 -7.06
CA LEU A 81 -15.78 -27.64 -6.55
C LEU A 81 -16.14 -26.67 -5.40
N ALA A 82 -17.22 -25.89 -5.55
CA ALA A 82 -17.72 -25.02 -4.49
C ALA A 82 -18.13 -25.81 -3.24
N ALA A 83 -18.85 -26.93 -3.41
CA ALA A 83 -19.25 -27.79 -2.31
C ALA A 83 -18.05 -28.49 -1.62
N SER A 84 -17.03 -28.90 -2.38
CA SER A 84 -15.83 -29.52 -1.80
C SER A 84 -14.97 -28.50 -1.05
N LEU A 85 -14.83 -27.28 -1.59
CA LEU A 85 -14.14 -26.20 -0.92
C LEU A 85 -14.91 -25.75 0.33
N GLU A 86 -16.23 -25.64 0.26
CA GLU A 86 -17.07 -25.31 1.42
C GLU A 86 -16.85 -26.33 2.54
N ALA A 87 -16.87 -27.62 2.24
CA ALA A 87 -16.61 -28.66 3.24
C ALA A 87 -15.21 -28.52 3.88
N SER A 88 -14.18 -28.26 3.07
CA SER A 88 -12.81 -28.08 3.55
C SER A 88 -12.66 -26.82 4.41
N LEU A 89 -13.14 -25.67 3.94
CA LEU A 89 -13.01 -24.40 4.66
C LEU A 89 -13.89 -24.34 5.91
N LYS A 90 -15.07 -24.96 5.88
CA LYS A 90 -15.96 -25.07 7.05
C LYS A 90 -15.34 -25.94 8.14
N SER A 91 -14.67 -27.03 7.78
CA SER A 91 -13.94 -27.86 8.75
C SER A 91 -12.80 -27.13 9.46
N ASN A 92 -12.23 -26.10 8.81
CA ASN A 92 -11.16 -25.26 9.35
C ASN A 92 -11.67 -23.98 10.01
N GLY A 93 -12.99 -23.75 10.04
CA GLY A 93 -13.60 -22.56 10.63
C GLY A 93 -13.33 -21.26 9.86
N VAL A 94 -12.97 -21.34 8.57
CA VAL A 94 -12.61 -20.17 7.75
C VAL A 94 -13.86 -19.49 7.17
N VAL A 95 -14.83 -20.26 6.68
CA VAL A 95 -16.12 -19.75 6.19
C VAL A 95 -17.26 -20.60 6.72
N GLU A 96 -18.39 -19.97 7.00
CA GLU A 96 -19.60 -20.63 7.51
C GLU A 96 -20.41 -21.25 6.37
N HIS A 97 -20.50 -20.50 5.25
CA HIS A 97 -21.30 -20.85 4.10
C HIS A 97 -20.68 -20.32 2.80
N ILE A 98 -20.74 -21.15 1.74
CA ILE A 98 -20.44 -20.73 0.37
C ILE A 98 -21.69 -20.95 -0.47
N ALA A 99 -22.21 -19.90 -1.11
CA ALA A 99 -23.42 -19.98 -1.94
C ALA A 99 -23.12 -19.66 -3.40
N VAL A 100 -23.52 -20.53 -4.32
CA VAL A 100 -23.43 -20.24 -5.76
C VAL A 100 -24.72 -19.54 -6.21
N ARG A 101 -24.62 -18.27 -6.61
CA ARG A 101 -25.72 -17.53 -7.23
C ARG A 101 -25.82 -17.91 -8.70
N ASN A 102 -27.03 -18.23 -9.14
CA ASN A 102 -27.32 -18.56 -10.53
C ASN A 102 -28.18 -17.48 -11.18
N ASN A 103 -28.05 -17.31 -12.50
CA ASN A 103 -28.98 -16.51 -13.30
C ASN A 103 -30.35 -17.21 -13.46
N GLY A 104 -31.28 -16.58 -14.18
CA GLY A 104 -32.60 -17.15 -14.48
C GLY A 104 -32.60 -18.44 -15.30
N ASN A 105 -31.49 -18.76 -15.98
CA ASN A 105 -31.31 -19.99 -16.75
C ASN A 105 -30.68 -21.13 -15.91
N GLY A 106 -30.30 -20.84 -14.66
CA GLY A 106 -29.64 -21.78 -13.77
C GLY A 106 -28.12 -21.88 -13.98
N ASP A 107 -27.49 -20.98 -14.73
CA ASP A 107 -26.04 -20.89 -14.87
C ASP A 107 -25.43 -20.11 -13.70
N PRO A 108 -24.28 -20.54 -13.16
CA PRO A 108 -23.63 -19.83 -12.07
C PRO A 108 -23.07 -18.48 -12.54
N ILE A 109 -23.42 -17.40 -11.83
CA ILE A 109 -22.96 -16.03 -12.13
C ILE A 109 -22.06 -15.45 -11.05
N ALA A 110 -22.20 -15.91 -9.81
CA ALA A 110 -21.36 -15.47 -8.70
C ALA A 110 -21.27 -16.54 -7.61
N VAL A 111 -20.25 -16.41 -6.76
CA VAL A 111 -20.06 -17.23 -5.56
C VAL A 111 -19.94 -16.31 -4.36
N GLU A 112 -20.78 -16.54 -3.35
CA GLU A 112 -20.79 -15.78 -2.12
C GLU A 112 -20.05 -16.54 -1.03
N PHE A 113 -19.14 -15.87 -0.34
CA PHE A 113 -18.38 -16.38 0.79
C PHE A 113 -18.89 -15.68 2.04
N THR A 114 -19.54 -16.42 2.92
CA THR A 114 -20.04 -15.90 4.20
C THR A 114 -19.13 -16.38 5.32
N ALA A 115 -18.55 -15.44 6.05
CA ALA A 115 -17.77 -15.72 7.25
C ALA A 115 -18.35 -14.98 8.45
N ARG A 116 -18.23 -15.59 9.62
CA ARG A 116 -18.59 -15.00 10.89
C ARG A 116 -17.42 -15.02 11.84
N TRP A 117 -17.28 -13.94 12.59
CA TRP A 117 -16.29 -13.86 13.65
C TRP A 117 -16.82 -13.16 14.89
N GLY A 118 -16.34 -13.59 16.05
CA GLY A 118 -16.77 -13.13 17.36
C GLY A 118 -17.64 -14.17 18.08
N SER A 119 -18.31 -13.76 19.15
CA SER A 119 -19.21 -14.62 19.92
C SER A 119 -20.41 -13.85 20.47
N GLY A 120 -21.54 -14.54 20.58
CA GLY A 120 -22.79 -14.00 21.12
C GLY A 120 -23.29 -12.77 20.35
N SER A 121 -23.74 -11.72 21.06
CA SER A 121 -24.27 -10.50 20.45
C SER A 121 -23.21 -9.63 19.72
N ARG A 122 -21.93 -10.00 19.84
CA ARG A 122 -20.80 -9.31 19.20
C ARG A 122 -20.31 -10.03 17.95
N GLU A 123 -20.88 -11.16 17.61
CA GLU A 123 -20.59 -11.84 16.35
C GLU A 123 -20.98 -10.94 15.17
N ARG A 124 -20.14 -10.94 14.13
CA ARG A 124 -20.35 -10.17 12.90
C ARG A 124 -20.22 -11.08 11.71
N GLU A 125 -21.16 -10.95 10.79
CA GLU A 125 -21.19 -11.66 9.51
C GLU A 125 -20.74 -10.73 8.39
N ARG A 126 -19.93 -11.26 7.48
CA ARG A 126 -19.55 -10.59 6.24
C ARG A 126 -19.72 -11.53 5.07
N VAL A 127 -20.13 -10.96 3.94
CA VAL A 127 -20.35 -11.65 2.67
C VAL A 127 -19.46 -11.00 1.62
N VAL A 128 -18.60 -11.79 0.99
CA VAL A 128 -17.81 -11.40 -0.19
C VAL A 128 -18.41 -12.10 -1.40
N ILE A 129 -18.63 -11.36 -2.50
CA ILE A 129 -19.27 -11.90 -3.70
C ILE A 129 -18.25 -11.87 -4.85
N LEU A 130 -17.82 -13.06 -5.28
CA LEU A 130 -16.97 -13.23 -6.46
C LEU A 130 -17.86 -13.41 -7.70
N GLN A 131 -17.74 -12.53 -8.69
CA GLN A 131 -18.46 -12.70 -9.97
C GLN A 131 -17.67 -13.63 -10.90
N LEU A 132 -18.34 -14.64 -11.45
CA LEU A 132 -17.71 -15.65 -12.33
C LEU A 132 -17.67 -15.20 -13.79
N ASN A 133 -18.59 -14.33 -14.18
CA ASN A 133 -18.62 -13.67 -15.47
C ASN A 133 -18.89 -12.19 -15.17
N PRO A 134 -17.86 -11.33 -15.06
CA PRO A 134 -18.11 -9.91 -14.90
C PRO A 134 -19.01 -9.46 -16.06
N PRO A 135 -20.09 -8.70 -15.80
CA PRO A 135 -20.96 -8.22 -16.86
C PRO A 135 -20.10 -7.51 -17.90
N ALA A 136 -20.31 -7.85 -19.19
CA ALA A 136 -19.76 -7.05 -20.27
C ALA A 136 -20.17 -5.60 -19.99
N SER A 137 -19.18 -4.76 -19.70
CA SER A 137 -19.33 -3.40 -19.20
C SER A 137 -20.47 -2.67 -19.93
N GLU A 138 -21.64 -2.54 -19.29
CA GLU A 138 -22.74 -1.77 -19.87
C GLU A 138 -22.40 -0.28 -19.79
N PRO A 139 -22.51 0.46 -20.91
CA PRO A 139 -22.26 1.89 -20.91
C PRO A 139 -23.49 2.64 -20.39
N GLY A 140 -23.36 3.19 -19.18
CA GLY A 140 -24.04 4.43 -18.80
C GLY A 140 -25.14 4.34 -17.74
N GLY A 141 -25.05 5.23 -16.75
CA GLY A 141 -26.16 5.53 -15.84
C GLY A 141 -25.70 6.12 -14.51
N GLY A 142 -25.39 7.42 -14.48
CA GLY A 142 -25.02 8.15 -13.27
C GLY A 142 -26.15 8.27 -12.24
N GLY A 143 -25.77 8.37 -10.97
CA GLY A 143 -26.66 8.68 -9.85
C GLY A 143 -25.95 8.38 -8.53
N GLY A 144 -25.32 9.40 -7.95
CA GLY A 144 -24.42 9.23 -6.82
C GLY A 144 -25.07 8.73 -5.53
N THR A 145 -24.28 7.94 -4.81
CA THR A 145 -24.04 8.00 -3.36
C THR A 145 -22.56 7.65 -3.18
N GLY A 146 -21.82 8.38 -2.34
CA GLY A 146 -20.38 8.22 -2.12
C GLY A 146 -19.92 6.79 -1.76
N PRO A 147 -18.60 6.55 -1.63
CA PRO A 147 -18.02 5.22 -1.67
C PRO A 147 -18.65 4.34 -0.59
N SER A 148 -19.43 3.36 -1.05
CA SER A 148 -20.00 2.35 -0.17
C SER A 148 -18.87 1.48 0.39
N SER A 149 -19.11 0.83 1.52
CA SER A 149 -18.18 -0.08 2.21
C SER A 149 -17.93 -1.40 1.46
N GLY A 150 -17.69 -1.30 0.16
CA GLY A 150 -17.39 -2.35 -0.81
C GLY A 150 -16.66 -1.83 -2.06
N SER A 151 -16.23 -0.54 -2.07
CA SER A 151 -15.31 -0.02 -3.09
C SER A 151 -13.92 -0.61 -2.86
N THR A 152 -13.42 -1.38 -3.83
CA THR A 152 -12.01 -1.84 -3.89
C THR A 152 -11.05 -0.73 -4.30
N GLY A 153 -11.55 0.49 -4.56
CA GLY A 153 -10.78 1.57 -5.17
C GLY A 153 -10.68 1.47 -6.70
N GLU A 154 -11.03 0.31 -7.27
CA GLU A 154 -10.96 0.00 -8.70
C GLU A 154 -12.00 0.82 -9.52
N GLU A 155 -13.13 1.19 -8.93
CA GLU A 155 -14.28 1.80 -9.63
C GLU A 155 -14.01 3.18 -10.23
N PHE A 156 -12.99 3.88 -9.71
CA PHE A 156 -12.60 5.20 -10.22
C PHE A 156 -11.71 5.08 -11.46
N TYR A 157 -10.74 4.17 -11.44
CA TYR A 157 -9.67 4.16 -12.43
C TYR A 157 -9.99 3.34 -13.71
N HIS A 158 -10.98 2.45 -13.68
CA HIS A 158 -11.36 1.65 -14.85
C HIS A 158 -12.32 2.33 -15.85
N LYS A 159 -12.54 3.64 -15.71
CA LYS A 159 -13.35 4.41 -16.68
C LYS A 159 -12.52 5.20 -17.69
N HIS A 160 -11.29 5.57 -17.34
CA HIS A 160 -10.39 6.33 -18.20
C HIS A 160 -8.98 5.71 -18.23
N GLY A 161 -8.37 5.58 -19.41
CA GLY A 161 -6.98 5.10 -19.50
C GLY A 161 -5.99 6.18 -19.12
N VAL A 162 -6.28 7.41 -19.56
CA VAL A 162 -5.42 8.57 -19.36
C VAL A 162 -6.26 9.78 -19.01
N VAL A 163 -5.99 10.40 -17.86
CA VAL A 163 -6.59 11.67 -17.44
C VAL A 163 -5.50 12.73 -17.29
N MET A 164 -5.61 13.81 -18.07
CA MET A 164 -4.69 14.94 -18.03
C MET A 164 -5.39 16.25 -18.43
N ASN A 165 -4.63 17.34 -18.55
CA ASN A 165 -5.17 18.68 -18.78
C ASN A 165 -4.69 19.33 -20.11
N LYS A 166 -3.98 18.59 -20.96
CA LYS A 166 -3.39 19.15 -22.19
C LYS A 166 -3.43 18.15 -23.36
N ASP A 167 -4.17 18.52 -24.39
CA ASP A 167 -4.30 17.74 -25.64
C ASP A 167 -2.96 17.54 -26.37
N ASP A 168 -2.00 18.45 -26.18
CA ASP A 168 -0.68 18.42 -26.83
C ASP A 168 0.10 17.12 -26.57
N PHE A 169 -0.22 16.44 -25.47
CA PHE A 169 0.43 15.20 -25.05
C PHE A 169 -0.39 13.94 -25.35
N ASN A 170 -1.56 14.02 -26.00
CA ASN A 170 -2.35 12.84 -26.30
C ASN A 170 -1.57 11.79 -27.11
N ARG A 171 -0.76 12.25 -28.07
CA ARG A 171 0.10 11.39 -28.91
C ARG A 171 1.20 10.65 -28.16
N VAL A 172 1.49 11.04 -26.92
CA VAL A 172 2.46 10.34 -26.06
C VAL A 172 1.90 9.00 -25.60
N PHE A 173 0.58 8.85 -25.55
CA PHE A 173 -0.07 7.67 -25.00
C PHE A 173 -0.73 6.86 -26.12
N ALA A 174 -0.64 5.54 -26.01
CA ALA A 174 -1.38 4.62 -26.86
C ALA A 174 -1.82 3.42 -26.02
N ALA A 175 -2.96 2.83 -26.36
CA ALA A 175 -3.31 1.53 -25.81
C ALA A 175 -2.28 0.48 -26.25
N CYS A 176 -1.93 -0.46 -25.38
CA CYS A 176 -0.95 -1.47 -25.71
C CYS A 176 -1.35 -2.31 -26.93
N GLY A 177 -0.44 -2.37 -27.92
CA GLY A 177 -0.68 -3.03 -29.20
C GLY A 177 -1.54 -2.25 -30.21
N ALA A 178 -2.01 -1.04 -29.88
CA ALA A 178 -2.77 -0.19 -30.80
C ALA A 178 -1.87 0.84 -31.51
N GLU A 179 -2.18 1.14 -32.78
CA GLU A 179 -1.47 2.18 -33.55
C GLU A 179 -1.88 3.61 -33.14
N SER A 180 -3.05 3.78 -32.52
CA SER A 180 -3.54 5.07 -32.01
C SER A 180 -4.54 4.90 -30.86
N PRO A 181 -4.58 5.84 -29.89
CA PRO A 181 -5.59 5.85 -28.83
C PRO A 181 -7.00 6.12 -29.41
N SER A 182 -8.03 5.41 -28.91
CA SER A 182 -9.42 5.71 -29.26
C SER A 182 -9.90 7.00 -28.56
N GLU A 183 -10.91 7.69 -29.10
CA GLU A 183 -11.43 8.95 -28.50
C GLU A 183 -11.98 8.77 -27.07
N ASN A 184 -12.30 7.54 -26.65
CA ASN A 184 -12.78 7.24 -25.30
C ASN A 184 -11.66 6.83 -24.31
N PHE A 185 -10.40 6.85 -24.74
CA PHE A 185 -9.25 6.39 -23.94
C PHE A 185 -8.53 7.52 -23.20
N ILE A 186 -8.56 8.75 -23.73
CA ILE A 186 -7.95 9.94 -23.12
C ILE A 186 -9.04 10.95 -22.74
N GLU A 187 -9.06 11.40 -21.50
CA GLU A 187 -9.96 12.46 -21.04
C GLU A 187 -9.19 13.71 -20.57
N ASN A 188 -9.24 14.75 -21.39
CA ASN A 188 -8.53 16.01 -21.13
C ASN A 188 -9.34 17.05 -20.35
N ASN A 189 -10.65 16.83 -20.23
CA ASN A 189 -11.59 17.75 -19.59
C ASN A 189 -12.24 17.15 -18.33
N TYR A 190 -11.57 16.18 -17.70
CA TYR A 190 -12.07 15.55 -16.48
C TYR A 190 -12.22 16.58 -15.35
N ASP A 191 -13.31 16.50 -14.60
CA ASP A 191 -13.57 17.43 -13.50
C ASP A 191 -12.51 17.26 -12.40
N ARG A 192 -11.73 18.32 -12.15
CA ARG A 192 -10.62 18.28 -11.19
C ARG A 192 -11.06 18.16 -9.74
N ALA A 193 -12.19 18.76 -9.38
CA ALA A 193 -12.72 18.65 -8.03
C ALA A 193 -13.18 17.21 -7.79
N LYS A 194 -13.83 16.62 -8.78
CA LYS A 194 -14.22 15.22 -8.80
C LYS A 194 -13.01 14.29 -8.71
N PHE A 195 -11.99 14.51 -9.55
CA PHE A 195 -10.73 13.76 -9.49
C PHE A 195 -10.09 13.84 -8.10
N ALA A 196 -9.98 15.04 -7.53
CA ALA A 196 -9.36 15.20 -6.21
C ALA A 196 -10.15 14.49 -5.10
N GLU A 197 -11.48 14.43 -5.20
CA GLU A 197 -12.34 13.67 -4.29
C GLU A 197 -12.16 12.16 -4.46
N GLU A 198 -12.19 11.66 -5.69
CA GLU A 198 -12.05 10.23 -5.99
C GLU A 198 -10.63 9.72 -5.66
N PHE A 199 -9.60 10.51 -6.00
CA PHE A 199 -8.21 10.23 -5.63
C PHE A 199 -8.03 10.17 -4.11
N ARG A 200 -8.68 11.07 -3.35
CA ARG A 200 -8.66 11.04 -1.88
C ARG A 200 -9.21 9.73 -1.33
N ASN A 201 -10.42 9.37 -1.74
CA ASN A 201 -11.06 8.15 -1.27
C ASN A 201 -10.22 6.90 -1.59
N TYR A 202 -9.47 6.94 -2.70
CA TYR A 202 -8.57 5.87 -3.07
C TYR A 202 -7.29 5.86 -2.26
N ILE A 203 -6.63 7.00 -2.07
CA ILE A 203 -5.39 7.05 -1.30
C ILE A 203 -5.63 6.68 0.17
N ASP A 204 -6.84 6.94 0.67
CA ASP A 204 -7.31 6.52 2.00
C ASP A 204 -7.35 4.98 2.18
N PHE A 205 -7.26 4.20 1.10
CA PHE A 205 -7.06 2.74 1.20
C PHE A 205 -5.68 2.40 1.76
N TYR A 206 -4.65 3.09 1.28
CA TYR A 206 -3.28 2.94 1.77
C TYR A 206 -3.09 3.64 3.11
N PHE A 207 -3.90 4.67 3.34
CA PHE A 207 -3.73 5.70 4.35
C PHE A 207 -4.94 5.79 5.28
N ASP A 208 -4.81 5.45 6.58
CA ASP A 208 -5.94 5.50 7.53
C ASP A 208 -6.48 6.96 7.72
N ASP A 209 -7.41 7.38 6.85
CA ASP A 209 -8.13 8.67 6.77
C ASP A 209 -7.27 9.95 6.51
N ALA A 210 -7.15 10.32 5.23
CA ALA A 210 -7.17 11.65 4.61
C ALA A 210 -6.10 12.74 4.94
N LEU A 211 -5.14 12.87 4.00
CA LEU A 211 -4.55 14.12 3.44
C LEU A 211 -4.17 15.30 4.37
N LEU A 212 -3.78 15.06 5.61
CA LEU A 212 -3.13 16.08 6.44
C LEU A 212 -1.59 15.95 6.34
N PRO A 213 -0.84 17.07 6.42
CA PRO A 213 0.60 17.00 6.65
C PRO A 213 0.83 16.24 7.98
N ASP A 214 1.80 15.32 8.00
CA ASP A 214 2.12 14.36 9.09
C ASP A 214 1.42 12.99 8.98
N TYR A 215 1.47 12.37 7.79
CA TYR A 215 0.91 11.04 7.53
C TYR A 215 1.78 9.89 8.10
N VAL A 216 1.18 8.81 8.59
CA VAL A 216 1.89 7.61 9.08
C VAL A 216 1.30 6.34 8.44
N PRO A 217 2.08 5.52 7.69
CA PRO A 217 1.64 4.25 7.12
C PRO A 217 0.93 3.34 8.11
N LYS A 218 -0.14 2.69 7.64
CA LYS A 218 -0.84 1.65 8.41
C LYS A 218 0.15 0.55 8.80
N GLY A 219 0.34 0.35 10.11
CA GLY A 219 1.32 -0.59 10.66
C GLY A 219 2.48 0.11 11.40
N VAL A 220 2.95 1.24 10.90
CA VAL A 220 4.01 2.04 11.54
C VAL A 220 3.50 2.70 12.83
N SER A 221 2.23 3.08 12.86
CA SER A 221 1.57 3.66 14.04
C SER A 221 1.57 2.74 15.28
N SER A 222 1.79 1.43 15.09
CA SER A 222 1.84 0.44 16.16
C SER A 222 3.24 0.28 16.80
N ILE A 223 4.28 0.87 16.21
CA ILE A 223 5.65 0.79 16.72
C ILE A 223 5.76 1.59 18.01
N ASN A 224 6.36 0.97 19.03
CA ASN A 224 6.68 1.66 20.27
C ASN A 224 7.83 2.65 20.03
N ASP A 225 7.58 3.93 20.25
CA ASP A 225 8.52 5.05 20.09
C ASP A 225 9.00 5.62 21.44
N LYS A 226 8.63 4.96 22.54
CA LYS A 226 8.97 5.45 23.87
C LYS A 226 10.38 5.03 24.26
N VAL A 227 11.32 5.94 24.03
CA VAL A 227 12.70 5.83 24.53
C VAL A 227 12.71 5.86 26.06
N THR A 228 13.15 4.76 26.67
CA THR A 228 13.34 4.62 28.12
C THR A 228 14.77 4.24 28.51
N GLN A 229 15.59 3.90 27.52
CA GLN A 229 17.01 3.63 27.65
C GLN A 229 17.79 4.72 26.93
N ASN A 230 18.62 5.46 27.65
CA ASN A 230 19.36 6.60 27.09
C ASN A 230 20.74 6.23 26.53
N ARG A 231 21.13 4.95 26.58
CA ARG A 231 22.42 4.49 26.08
C ARG A 231 22.18 3.75 24.77
N THR A 232 22.90 4.10 23.72
CA THR A 232 22.84 3.37 22.45
C THR A 232 23.30 1.91 22.63
N HIS A 233 22.52 0.98 22.08
CA HIS A 233 22.91 -0.42 21.99
C HIS A 233 23.70 -0.68 20.70
N THR A 234 24.97 -1.04 20.83
CA THR A 234 25.85 -1.25 19.67
C THR A 234 25.95 -2.73 19.28
N ILE A 235 25.62 -3.06 18.02
CA ILE A 235 25.83 -4.38 17.43
C ILE A 235 27.13 -4.36 16.62
N TYR A 236 28.06 -5.26 16.94
CA TYR A 236 29.40 -5.28 16.33
C TYR A 236 29.75 -6.60 15.63
N ALA A 237 28.86 -7.59 15.65
CA ALA A 237 29.06 -8.90 15.05
C ALA A 237 27.71 -9.60 14.83
N SER A 238 27.73 -10.67 14.02
CA SER A 238 26.57 -11.55 13.85
C SER A 238 26.06 -12.10 15.18
N GLY A 239 24.76 -12.28 15.31
CA GLY A 239 24.15 -12.79 16.53
C GLY A 239 22.63 -12.77 16.51
N ALA A 240 22.06 -13.02 17.67
CA ALA A 240 20.61 -12.95 17.86
C ALA A 240 20.09 -11.53 17.65
N GLY A 241 18.84 -11.43 17.21
CA GLY A 241 18.11 -10.18 17.12
C GLY A 241 17.97 -9.46 18.45
N VAL A 242 17.59 -8.20 18.38
CA VAL A 242 17.55 -7.30 19.53
C VAL A 242 16.24 -6.53 19.55
N LYS A 243 15.67 -6.39 20.76
CA LYS A 243 14.65 -5.38 21.06
C LYS A 243 15.20 -4.44 22.10
N TYR A 244 15.25 -3.16 21.78
CA TYR A 244 15.86 -2.15 22.62
C TYR A 244 14.96 -0.92 22.76
N ALA A 245 14.73 -0.49 23.99
CA ALA A 245 13.87 0.65 24.30
C ALA A 245 14.63 1.99 24.23
N GLY A 246 15.52 2.13 23.25
CA GLY A 246 16.33 3.30 22.94
C GLY A 246 16.97 3.12 21.57
N ASP A 247 18.10 3.79 21.34
CA ASP A 247 18.76 3.76 20.03
C ASP A 247 19.60 2.50 19.83
N ILE A 248 19.71 2.07 18.58
CA ILE A 248 20.55 0.96 18.15
C ILE A 248 21.53 1.48 17.11
N ASP A 249 22.80 1.08 17.24
CA ASP A 249 23.86 1.41 16.30
C ASP A 249 24.53 0.12 15.80
N ILE A 250 24.64 -0.03 14.48
CA ILE A 250 25.30 -1.16 13.83
C ILE A 250 26.65 -0.68 13.31
N VAL A 251 27.71 -1.23 13.90
CA VAL A 251 29.09 -0.84 13.59
C VAL A 251 29.90 -2.01 13.07
N ARG A 252 31.04 -1.69 12.47
CA ARG A 252 32.11 -2.63 12.08
C ARG A 252 31.64 -3.76 11.17
N THR A 253 30.87 -3.42 10.16
CA THR A 253 30.38 -4.29 9.07
C THR A 253 31.46 -4.64 8.02
N TRP A 254 32.72 -4.78 8.45
CA TRP A 254 33.89 -5.17 7.64
C TRP A 254 33.86 -6.64 7.22
N ASN A 255 33.10 -7.45 7.94
CA ASN A 255 32.81 -8.85 7.65
C ASN A 255 31.32 -8.99 7.34
N SER A 256 30.95 -10.06 6.63
CA SER A 256 29.55 -10.45 6.50
C SER A 256 28.93 -10.59 7.89
N MET A 257 27.78 -9.96 8.09
CA MET A 257 27.06 -9.95 9.36
C MET A 257 25.65 -10.49 9.15
N THR A 258 25.19 -11.30 10.09
CA THR A 258 23.81 -11.79 10.13
C THR A 258 23.22 -11.50 11.51
N ILE A 259 22.08 -10.81 11.52
CA ILE A 259 21.28 -10.58 12.74
C ILE A 259 20.07 -11.51 12.64
N ASP A 260 20.02 -12.54 13.46
CA ASP A 260 18.97 -13.57 13.41
C ASP A 260 17.64 -13.02 13.93
N ALA A 261 16.52 -13.54 13.41
CA ALA A 261 15.20 -13.20 13.94
C ALA A 261 15.01 -13.79 15.36
N LEU A 262 14.31 -13.04 16.21
CA LEU A 262 13.77 -13.55 17.46
C LEU A 262 12.57 -14.50 17.20
N PRO A 263 12.09 -15.26 18.21
CA PRO A 263 10.99 -16.21 18.02
C PRO A 263 9.66 -15.61 17.51
N ASP A 264 9.47 -14.30 17.65
CA ASP A 264 8.31 -13.57 17.14
C ASP A 264 8.52 -12.99 15.73
N GLY A 265 9.62 -13.35 15.07
CA GLY A 265 9.97 -12.92 13.71
C GLY A 265 10.67 -11.56 13.63
N VAL A 266 10.79 -10.80 14.73
CA VAL A 266 11.47 -9.51 14.73
C VAL A 266 12.97 -9.72 14.90
N ALA A 267 13.79 -9.15 14.01
CA ALA A 267 15.23 -9.19 14.15
C ALA A 267 15.78 -7.93 14.84
N ILE A 268 15.20 -6.77 14.57
CA ILE A 268 15.59 -5.50 15.20
C ILE A 268 14.32 -4.72 15.58
N GLU A 269 14.23 -4.30 16.84
CA GLU A 269 13.22 -3.34 17.31
C GLU A 269 13.93 -2.25 18.12
N ALA A 270 14.00 -1.03 17.59
CA ALA A 270 14.50 0.15 18.29
C ALA A 270 13.32 1.06 18.64
N ALA A 271 13.21 1.51 19.89
CA ALA A 271 12.21 2.53 20.24
C ALA A 271 12.66 3.95 19.87
N GLY A 272 13.97 4.17 19.76
CA GLY A 272 14.56 5.38 19.18
C GLY A 272 15.08 5.10 17.78
N ASP A 273 16.28 5.58 17.50
CA ASP A 273 16.85 5.55 16.15
C ASP A 273 17.60 4.23 15.86
N LEU A 274 17.76 3.94 14.56
CA LEU A 274 18.62 2.87 14.07
C LEU A 274 19.68 3.46 13.13
N GLU A 275 20.93 3.52 13.60
CA GLU A 275 22.05 4.08 12.86
C GLU A 275 23.00 2.98 12.38
N PHE A 276 23.57 3.17 11.19
CA PHE A 276 24.70 2.39 10.68
C PHE A 276 25.90 3.31 10.58
N SER A 277 26.58 3.51 11.71
CA SER A 277 27.66 4.51 11.83
C SER A 277 28.89 4.21 10.95
N ASP A 278 29.05 2.97 10.49
CA ASP A 278 30.13 2.55 9.60
C ASP A 278 29.58 2.09 8.23
N TYR A 279 30.33 2.37 7.17
CA TYR A 279 30.02 1.87 5.83
C TYR A 279 29.86 0.34 5.80
N VAL A 280 28.73 -0.15 5.29
CA VAL A 280 28.41 -1.59 5.18
C VAL A 280 29.27 -2.29 4.13
N SER A 281 30.51 -2.59 4.51
CA SER A 281 31.59 -3.01 3.60
C SER A 281 31.44 -4.42 3.04
N GLN A 282 30.62 -5.25 3.70
CA GLN A 282 30.27 -6.61 3.31
C GLN A 282 28.76 -6.82 3.44
N PRO A 283 28.19 -7.86 2.81
CA PRO A 283 26.76 -8.12 2.91
C PRO A 283 26.28 -8.24 4.36
N LEU A 284 25.29 -7.43 4.72
CA LEU A 284 24.54 -7.53 5.97
C LEU A 284 23.20 -8.20 5.69
N THR A 285 22.88 -9.23 6.47
CA THR A 285 21.57 -9.89 6.44
C THR A 285 20.85 -9.69 7.77
N ILE A 286 19.62 -9.19 7.73
CA ILE A 286 18.72 -9.08 8.87
C ILE A 286 17.61 -10.12 8.68
N GLY A 287 17.57 -11.11 9.57
CA GLY A 287 16.85 -12.36 9.38
C GLY A 287 15.33 -12.29 9.55
N GLY A 288 14.76 -11.13 9.84
CA GLY A 288 13.34 -10.93 10.12
C GLY A 288 12.94 -9.46 9.99
N HIS A 289 11.84 -9.07 10.65
CA HIS A 289 11.34 -7.70 10.59
C HIS A 289 12.27 -6.70 11.30
N VAL A 290 12.31 -5.48 10.77
CA VAL A 290 12.97 -4.32 11.38
C VAL A 290 11.92 -3.30 11.74
N ARG A 291 11.93 -2.82 12.98
CA ARG A 291 10.99 -1.82 13.50
C ARG A 291 11.77 -0.72 14.20
N VAL A 292 11.57 0.52 13.76
CA VAL A 292 12.29 1.69 14.29
C VAL A 292 11.27 2.75 14.69
N GLY A 293 11.32 3.16 15.96
CA GLY A 293 10.41 4.14 16.54
C GLY A 293 10.80 5.60 16.24
N GLY A 294 12.08 5.85 15.97
CA GLY A 294 12.62 7.11 15.45
C GLY A 294 13.03 7.00 13.99
N ASP A 295 14.20 7.57 13.67
CA ASP A 295 14.76 7.63 12.32
C ASP A 295 15.71 6.45 12.04
N MET A 296 15.93 6.17 10.76
CA MET A 296 16.93 5.19 10.32
C MET A 296 17.92 5.83 9.36
N ALA A 297 19.21 5.80 9.72
CA ALA A 297 20.27 6.43 8.92
C ALA A 297 21.35 5.42 8.54
N ILE A 298 21.74 5.42 7.26
CA ILE A 298 22.80 4.54 6.72
C ILE A 298 23.80 5.35 5.89
N GLY A 299 25.04 5.44 6.38
CA GLY A 299 26.13 6.14 5.70
C GLY A 299 26.73 5.42 4.47
N GLY A 300 26.01 4.50 3.84
CA GLY A 300 26.46 3.74 2.66
C GLY A 300 26.76 2.26 2.88
N GLY A 301 26.92 1.52 1.78
CA GLY A 301 27.13 0.09 1.88
C GLY A 301 27.18 -0.68 0.56
N LYS A 302 27.56 -1.95 0.62
CA LYS A 302 27.41 -2.85 -0.51
C LYS A 302 26.01 -3.42 -0.56
N LYS A 303 25.68 -4.28 0.38
CA LYS A 303 24.41 -5.03 0.34
C LYS A 303 23.77 -5.10 1.71
N ILE A 304 22.51 -4.69 1.78
CA ILE A 304 21.65 -4.85 2.94
C ILE A 304 20.46 -5.71 2.52
N HIS A 305 20.24 -6.82 3.21
CA HIS A 305 19.14 -7.75 2.93
C HIS A 305 18.32 -7.97 4.18
N ILE A 306 17.07 -7.48 4.18
CA ILE A 306 16.08 -7.65 5.24
C ILE A 306 15.08 -8.72 4.78
N LYS A 307 14.96 -9.80 5.55
CA LYS A 307 14.09 -10.95 5.22
C LYS A 307 12.62 -10.77 5.62
N GLY A 308 12.30 -9.70 6.33
CA GLY A 308 10.92 -9.33 6.64
C GLY A 308 10.60 -7.93 6.16
N ASP A 309 9.63 -7.32 6.83
CA ASP A 309 9.25 -5.93 6.61
C ASP A 309 10.25 -4.97 7.27
N LEU A 310 10.41 -3.80 6.67
CA LEU A 310 11.10 -2.65 7.26
C LEU A 310 10.07 -1.58 7.58
N LEU A 311 9.84 -1.34 8.87
CA LEU A 311 8.93 -0.30 9.35
C LEU A 311 9.69 0.74 10.15
N VAL A 312 9.64 1.99 9.71
CA VAL A 312 10.30 3.12 10.36
C VAL A 312 9.29 4.23 10.58
N LYS A 313 9.21 4.75 11.81
CA LYS A 313 8.24 5.79 12.16
C LYS A 313 8.68 7.19 11.76
N GLY A 314 9.97 7.47 11.84
CA GLY A 314 10.57 8.70 11.35
C GLY A 314 10.98 8.59 9.89
N ASP A 315 12.08 9.25 9.56
CA ASP A 315 12.67 9.30 8.24
C ASP A 315 13.61 8.10 8.01
N ILE A 316 13.84 7.75 6.74
CA ILE A 316 14.96 6.90 6.36
C ILE A 316 15.89 7.68 5.44
N GLU A 317 17.16 7.79 5.81
CA GLU A 317 18.19 8.47 5.04
C GLU A 317 19.34 7.52 4.70
N PHE A 318 19.73 7.51 3.43
CA PHE A 318 20.89 6.80 2.92
C PHE A 318 21.86 7.80 2.28
N ASP A 319 22.85 8.24 3.07
CA ASP A 319 23.76 9.39 2.82
C ASP A 319 24.94 9.12 1.87
N ASP A 320 25.08 7.90 1.36
CA ASP A 320 26.17 7.57 0.44
C ASP A 320 25.74 6.42 -0.48
N ASN A 321 26.64 6.05 -1.37
CA ASN A 321 26.48 4.99 -2.35
C ASN A 321 26.16 3.65 -1.69
N ILE A 322 25.00 3.10 -2.07
CA ILE A 322 24.60 1.75 -1.73
C ILE A 322 24.47 0.90 -3.00
N ASP A 323 25.11 -0.27 -3.05
CA ASP A 323 24.98 -1.12 -4.23
C ASP A 323 23.61 -1.80 -4.30
N GLU A 324 23.13 -2.40 -3.21
CA GLU A 324 21.89 -3.16 -3.24
C GLU A 324 21.17 -3.19 -1.89
N ILE A 325 19.87 -2.88 -1.90
CA ILE A 325 18.97 -3.08 -0.77
C ILE A 325 17.86 -4.04 -1.21
N ILE A 326 17.65 -5.08 -0.42
CA ILE A 326 16.59 -6.07 -0.63
C ILE A 326 15.74 -6.16 0.63
N ILE A 327 14.44 -5.96 0.49
CA ILE A 327 13.43 -6.11 1.52
C ILE A 327 12.45 -7.16 1.02
N GLU A 328 12.37 -8.31 1.71
CA GLU A 328 11.51 -9.44 1.30
C GLU A 328 10.04 -9.23 1.67
N GLY A 329 9.73 -8.26 2.53
CA GLY A 329 8.38 -7.84 2.86
C GLY A 329 8.08 -6.43 2.34
N ASP A 330 7.33 -5.69 3.15
CA ASP A 330 6.95 -4.30 2.89
C ASP A 330 8.01 -3.30 3.42
N LEU A 331 8.10 -2.14 2.79
CA LEU A 331 8.84 -0.96 3.26
C LEU A 331 7.84 0.14 3.62
N LEU A 332 7.69 0.41 4.92
CA LEU A 332 6.79 1.44 5.43
C LEU A 332 7.58 2.50 6.20
N VAL A 333 7.49 3.75 5.76
CA VAL A 333 8.19 4.90 6.34
C VAL A 333 7.19 5.97 6.75
N GLY A 334 7.16 6.35 8.02
CA GLY A 334 6.30 7.43 8.51
C GLY A 334 6.68 8.78 7.93
N GLY A 335 7.98 9.07 7.87
CA GLY A 335 8.51 10.28 7.30
C GLY A 335 8.95 10.16 5.83
N GLU A 336 10.01 10.88 5.50
CA GLU A 336 10.66 10.90 4.19
C GLU A 336 11.58 9.69 3.99
N LEU A 337 11.66 9.21 2.75
CA LEU A 337 12.61 8.18 2.33
C LEU A 337 13.57 8.78 1.30
N THR A 338 14.84 8.93 1.69
CA THR A 338 15.85 9.59 0.86
C THR A 338 17.01 8.65 0.58
N PHE A 339 17.32 8.51 -0.71
CA PHE A 339 18.52 7.85 -1.20
C PHE A 339 19.36 8.85 -1.98
N GLU A 340 20.57 9.15 -1.50
CA GLU A 340 21.51 9.97 -2.25
C GLU A 340 21.97 9.21 -3.51
N SER A 341 22.47 7.98 -3.35
CA SER A 341 22.89 7.13 -4.46
C SER A 341 22.65 5.65 -4.17
N LEU A 342 21.89 4.99 -5.03
CA LEU A 342 21.49 3.59 -4.84
C LEU A 342 21.52 2.84 -6.16
N LYS A 343 22.37 1.83 -6.35
CA LYS A 343 22.32 1.09 -7.62
C LYS A 343 21.03 0.28 -7.73
N LYS A 344 20.59 -0.39 -6.66
CA LYS A 344 19.42 -1.28 -6.72
C LYS A 344 18.58 -1.29 -5.45
N LEU A 345 17.28 -1.03 -5.58
CA LEU A 345 16.26 -1.27 -4.57
C LEU A 345 15.34 -2.40 -5.00
N VAL A 346 15.13 -3.38 -4.12
CA VAL A 346 14.09 -4.39 -4.29
C VAL A 346 13.23 -4.44 -3.03
N VAL A 347 11.95 -4.12 -3.16
CA VAL A 347 10.93 -4.34 -2.15
C VAL A 347 9.94 -5.35 -2.73
N ARG A 348 9.75 -6.49 -2.06
CA ARG A 348 8.88 -7.56 -2.59
C ARG A 348 7.40 -7.28 -2.33
N GLY A 349 7.08 -6.57 -1.27
CA GLY A 349 5.75 -6.08 -0.98
C GLY A 349 5.54 -4.64 -1.42
N ASP A 350 4.85 -3.86 -0.60
CA ASP A 350 4.55 -2.45 -0.83
C ASP A 350 5.69 -1.53 -0.36
N LEU A 351 5.90 -0.42 -1.07
CA LEU A 351 6.73 0.70 -0.63
C LEU A 351 5.82 1.89 -0.34
N ILE A 352 5.68 2.25 0.93
CA ILE A 352 4.76 3.28 1.39
C ILE A 352 5.50 4.28 2.27
N THR A 353 5.47 5.55 1.88
CA THR A 353 6.09 6.65 2.63
C THR A 353 5.05 7.69 3.00
N GLY A 354 5.17 8.28 4.19
CA GLY A 354 4.28 9.38 4.58
C GLY A 354 4.75 10.76 4.19
N GLY A 355 6.06 10.94 4.14
CA GLY A 355 6.71 12.07 3.50
C GLY A 355 6.91 11.84 2.01
N SER A 356 7.97 12.47 1.48
CA SER A 356 8.39 12.28 0.10
C SER A 356 9.18 10.99 -0.05
N THR A 357 9.30 10.49 -1.28
CA THR A 357 10.36 9.55 -1.65
C THR A 357 11.30 10.23 -2.61
N ILE A 358 12.59 10.30 -2.26
CA ILE A 358 13.61 11.04 -2.98
C ILE A 358 14.73 10.09 -3.40
N LEU A 359 14.94 9.98 -4.72
CA LEU A 359 16.08 9.29 -5.34
C LEU A 359 16.92 10.36 -6.07
N ASP A 360 17.90 10.94 -5.37
CA ASP A 360 18.52 12.22 -5.75
C ASP A 360 19.62 12.12 -6.82
N ASP A 361 20.32 11.01 -6.93
CA ASP A 361 21.27 10.74 -8.02
C ASP A 361 20.79 9.59 -8.92
N THR A 362 21.66 8.61 -9.16
CA THR A 362 21.47 7.61 -10.20
C THR A 362 21.07 6.29 -9.57
N THR A 363 19.79 5.97 -9.71
CA THR A 363 19.25 4.65 -9.38
C THR A 363 19.29 3.74 -10.59
N GLN A 364 19.95 2.56 -10.51
CA GLN A 364 19.97 1.68 -11.69
C GLN A 364 18.66 0.88 -11.78
N ASP A 365 18.20 0.29 -10.67
CA ASP A 365 17.07 -0.62 -10.69
C ASP A 365 16.18 -0.42 -9.45
N LEU A 366 14.94 0.00 -9.67
CA LEU A 366 13.91 0.09 -8.64
C LEU A 366 12.83 -0.95 -8.92
N GLN A 367 12.67 -1.91 -8.01
CA GLN A 367 11.65 -2.95 -8.08
C GLN A 367 10.79 -2.92 -6.83
N VAL A 368 9.48 -2.75 -7.00
CA VAL A 368 8.48 -2.85 -5.94
C VAL A 368 7.44 -3.86 -6.40
N GLY A 369 7.32 -4.98 -5.69
CA GLY A 369 6.40 -6.06 -6.09
C GLY A 369 4.92 -5.67 -5.92
N GLY A 370 4.63 -4.80 -4.96
CA GLY A 370 3.32 -4.23 -4.71
C GLY A 370 3.14 -2.81 -5.26
N ALA A 371 2.54 -1.95 -4.45
CA ALA A 371 2.32 -0.54 -4.75
C ALA A 371 3.48 0.33 -4.23
N PHE A 372 3.79 1.40 -4.95
CA PHE A 372 4.69 2.46 -4.53
C PHE A 372 3.88 3.73 -4.27
N VAL A 373 3.68 4.06 -3.00
CA VAL A 373 2.83 5.17 -2.55
C VAL A 373 3.62 6.16 -1.72
N SER A 374 3.44 7.45 -1.99
CA SER A 374 4.00 8.55 -1.20
C SER A 374 2.91 9.53 -0.74
N GLY A 375 2.91 9.84 0.55
CA GLY A 375 2.04 10.82 1.19
C GLY A 375 2.38 12.27 0.81
N SER A 376 3.55 12.48 0.21
CA SER A 376 3.95 13.73 -0.44
C SER A 376 4.30 13.45 -1.91
N SER A 377 5.56 13.64 -2.31
CA SER A 377 5.98 13.58 -3.71
C SER A 377 6.95 12.43 -3.95
N ILE A 378 6.91 11.86 -5.16
CA ILE A 378 7.94 10.93 -5.64
C ILE A 378 8.88 11.72 -6.54
N LEU A 379 10.12 11.91 -6.09
CA LEU A 379 11.15 12.70 -6.76
C LEU A 379 12.29 11.77 -7.17
N ILE A 380 12.51 11.62 -8.47
CA ILE A 380 13.53 10.74 -9.02
C ILE A 380 14.41 11.58 -9.95
N ASP A 381 15.71 11.68 -9.70
CA ASP A 381 16.63 12.30 -10.65
C ASP A 381 16.88 11.35 -11.82
N ARG A 382 17.75 10.36 -11.67
CA ARG A 382 18.08 9.44 -12.79
C ARG A 382 17.73 8.02 -12.42
N ILE A 383 17.09 7.33 -13.37
CA ILE A 383 16.76 5.93 -13.17
C ILE A 383 16.90 5.10 -14.43
N HIS A 384 17.54 3.93 -14.36
CA HIS A 384 17.63 3.08 -15.56
C HIS A 384 16.39 2.23 -15.76
N ARG A 385 15.93 1.58 -14.68
CA ARG A 385 14.79 0.66 -14.70
C ARG A 385 13.89 0.89 -13.50
N ILE A 386 12.58 0.93 -13.75
CA ILE A 386 11.52 0.97 -12.76
C ILE A 386 10.55 -0.17 -13.05
N GLU A 387 10.23 -0.96 -12.04
CA GLU A 387 9.19 -1.98 -12.10
C GLU A 387 8.36 -1.94 -10.82
N ILE A 388 7.11 -1.50 -10.95
CA ILE A 388 6.13 -1.46 -9.87
C ILE A 388 5.03 -2.45 -10.24
N GLY A 389 4.77 -3.44 -9.38
CA GLY A 389 3.82 -4.51 -9.68
C GLY A 389 2.37 -4.05 -9.69
N ARG A 390 2.03 -3.06 -8.85
CA ARG A 390 0.71 -2.41 -8.79
C ARG A 390 0.83 -0.92 -9.13
N ASP A 391 0.32 -0.06 -8.27
CA ASP A 391 0.18 1.37 -8.52
C ASP A 391 1.41 2.18 -8.08
N MET A 392 1.67 3.29 -8.77
CA MET A 392 2.65 4.30 -8.39
C MET A 392 1.91 5.62 -8.11
N ILE A 393 1.77 5.99 -6.84
CA ILE A 393 0.85 7.03 -6.40
C ILE A 393 1.58 8.08 -5.56
N ALA A 394 1.31 9.36 -5.81
CA ALA A 394 1.78 10.47 -4.98
C ALA A 394 0.64 11.46 -4.65
N ALA A 395 0.48 11.82 -3.38
CA ALA A 395 -0.44 12.89 -2.99
C ALA A 395 0.05 14.29 -3.39
N GLY A 396 1.33 14.41 -3.76
CA GLY A 396 1.98 15.58 -4.30
C GLY A 396 2.25 15.40 -5.79
N ASP A 397 3.52 15.58 -6.17
CA ASP A 397 3.98 15.48 -7.54
C ASP A 397 4.71 14.14 -7.77
N ILE A 398 4.65 13.60 -8.99
CA ILE A 398 5.60 12.58 -9.47
C ILE A 398 6.54 13.28 -10.44
N ARG A 399 7.83 13.30 -10.14
CA ARG A 399 8.83 14.02 -10.93
C ARG A 399 10.03 13.16 -11.27
N PHE A 400 10.32 13.10 -12.56
CA PHE A 400 11.57 12.61 -13.12
C PHE A 400 12.40 13.80 -13.62
N SER A 401 13.49 14.13 -12.93
CA SER A 401 14.35 15.28 -13.27
C SER A 401 15.41 14.94 -14.32
N GLY A 402 15.91 13.72 -14.28
CA GLY A 402 16.89 13.15 -15.20
C GLY A 402 16.27 12.10 -16.12
N VAL A 403 17.11 11.18 -16.60
CA VAL A 403 16.78 10.23 -17.67
C VAL A 403 16.16 8.96 -17.08
N VAL A 404 15.07 8.50 -17.70
CA VAL A 404 14.55 7.13 -17.56
C VAL A 404 15.09 6.32 -18.75
N SER A 405 16.18 5.58 -18.52
CA SER A 405 17.06 5.18 -19.63
C SER A 405 16.68 3.87 -20.34
N HIS A 406 15.95 2.95 -19.70
CA HIS A 406 15.64 1.65 -20.32
C HIS A 406 14.18 1.26 -20.26
N HIS A 407 13.58 1.19 -19.07
CA HIS A 407 12.28 0.56 -18.89
C HIS A 407 11.54 1.12 -17.69
N MET A 408 10.28 1.44 -17.88
CA MET A 408 9.35 1.83 -16.83
C MET A 408 8.09 1.01 -16.96
N LEU A 409 7.88 0.10 -16.01
CA LEU A 409 6.68 -0.70 -15.87
C LEU A 409 5.98 -0.33 -14.58
N VAL A 410 4.71 0.06 -14.69
CA VAL A 410 3.79 0.19 -13.56
C VAL A 410 2.57 -0.66 -13.91
N GLY A 411 2.39 -1.79 -13.23
CA GLY A 411 1.33 -2.74 -13.56
C GLY A 411 -0.07 -2.14 -13.38
N GLY A 412 -0.22 -1.24 -12.41
CA GLY A 412 -1.42 -0.45 -12.17
C GLY A 412 -1.29 0.99 -12.66
N TYR A 413 -1.85 1.93 -11.91
CA TYR A 413 -1.90 3.33 -12.29
C TYR A 413 -0.66 4.09 -11.84
N MET A 414 -0.13 4.94 -12.72
CA MET A 414 0.72 6.06 -12.30
C MET A 414 -0.18 7.28 -12.05
N ALA A 415 -0.31 7.70 -10.80
CA ALA A 415 -1.26 8.73 -10.41
C ALA A 415 -0.64 9.77 -9.46
N ALA A 416 -0.84 11.06 -9.76
CA ALA A 416 -0.47 12.16 -8.86
C ALA A 416 -1.65 13.10 -8.64
N LEU A 417 -1.87 13.51 -7.38
CA LEU A 417 -2.90 14.51 -7.07
C LEU A 417 -2.60 15.87 -7.73
N ARG A 418 -1.30 16.18 -7.91
CA ARG A 418 -0.84 17.42 -8.53
C ARG A 418 -0.25 17.17 -9.91
N ASP A 419 1.06 17.29 -10.07
CA ASP A 419 1.71 17.26 -11.37
C ASP A 419 2.43 15.93 -11.59
N ILE A 420 2.40 15.41 -12.82
CA ILE A 420 3.35 14.39 -13.28
C ILE A 420 4.30 15.07 -14.27
N ARG A 421 5.60 15.09 -13.96
CA ARG A 421 6.62 15.77 -14.74
C ARG A 421 7.75 14.85 -15.13
N PHE A 422 8.05 14.82 -16.42
CA PHE A 422 9.28 14.28 -16.97
C PHE A 422 10.09 15.44 -17.55
N SER A 423 11.29 15.66 -17.03
CA SER A 423 12.13 16.80 -17.39
C SER A 423 13.16 16.46 -18.48
N ASN A 424 13.39 15.17 -18.74
CA ASN A 424 14.40 14.69 -19.66
C ASN A 424 13.94 13.43 -20.43
N ASN A 425 14.87 12.76 -21.12
CA ASN A 425 14.64 11.56 -21.92
C ASN A 425 13.96 10.43 -21.15
N ILE A 426 12.83 9.98 -21.71
CA ILE A 426 12.18 8.72 -21.37
C ILE A 426 12.33 7.83 -22.59
N HIS A 427 12.99 6.68 -22.47
CA HIS A 427 13.04 5.71 -23.58
C HIS A 427 11.68 5.03 -23.72
N MET A 428 10.97 5.24 -24.84
CA MET A 428 9.52 5.04 -24.89
C MET A 428 9.07 3.62 -25.31
N SER A 429 9.86 2.92 -26.13
CA SER A 429 9.45 1.66 -26.77
C SER A 429 9.16 0.49 -25.80
N THR A 430 9.41 0.69 -24.52
CA THR A 430 9.40 -0.33 -23.46
C THR A 430 8.62 0.12 -22.23
N ASN A 431 8.04 1.32 -22.22
CA ASN A 431 7.30 1.80 -21.06
C ASN A 431 5.85 1.35 -21.11
N VAL A 432 5.39 0.74 -20.03
CA VAL A 432 4.04 0.20 -19.88
C VAL A 432 3.46 0.67 -18.56
N LEU A 433 2.29 1.28 -18.59
CA LEU A 433 1.53 1.68 -17.40
C LEU A 433 0.13 1.06 -17.48
N GLY A 434 -0.45 0.59 -16.38
CA GLY A 434 -1.87 0.19 -16.35
C GLY A 434 -2.83 1.38 -16.55
N GLY A 435 -2.40 2.58 -16.17
CA GLY A 435 -3.07 3.84 -16.49
C GLY A 435 -2.28 5.07 -16.03
N PHE A 436 -2.77 6.25 -16.40
CA PHE A 436 -2.03 7.50 -16.17
C PHE A 436 -2.94 8.65 -15.75
N TYR A 437 -2.66 9.26 -14.60
CA TYR A 437 -3.53 10.27 -14.00
C TYR A 437 -2.75 11.42 -13.38
N ALA A 438 -2.96 12.64 -13.87
CA ALA A 438 -2.37 13.85 -13.29
C ALA A 438 -3.47 14.87 -12.93
N GLY A 439 -3.63 15.17 -11.64
CA GLY A 439 -4.70 16.04 -11.15
C GLY A 439 -4.60 17.51 -11.56
N ARG A 440 -3.40 17.99 -11.93
CA ARG A 440 -3.16 19.38 -12.36
C ARG A 440 -2.50 19.46 -13.72
N ASN A 441 -1.22 19.11 -13.83
CA ASN A 441 -0.48 19.22 -15.08
C ASN A 441 0.31 17.94 -15.38
N THR A 442 0.26 17.56 -16.65
CA THR A 442 1.24 16.65 -17.25
C THR A 442 2.28 17.48 -17.98
N ILE A 443 3.55 17.24 -17.68
CA ILE A 443 4.67 17.98 -18.27
C ILE A 443 5.65 16.96 -18.84
N PHE A 444 5.85 17.01 -20.15
CA PHE A 444 6.94 16.31 -20.83
C PHE A 444 7.92 17.32 -21.43
N PRO A 445 9.15 16.90 -21.77
CA PRO A 445 10.08 17.77 -22.48
C PRO A 445 9.52 18.24 -23.81
N GLU A 446 9.89 19.44 -24.28
CA GLU A 446 9.34 20.00 -25.52
C GLU A 446 9.62 19.14 -26.76
N TRP A 447 10.81 18.52 -26.82
CA TRP A 447 11.15 17.58 -27.89
C TRP A 447 10.27 16.32 -27.87
N TYR A 448 9.75 15.95 -26.70
CA TYR A 448 8.86 14.80 -26.51
C TYR A 448 7.47 15.11 -27.02
N ALA A 449 6.98 16.33 -26.78
CA ALA A 449 5.81 16.84 -27.46
C ALA A 449 6.08 16.79 -28.97
N ASN A 450 7.06 17.54 -29.48
CA ASN A 450 7.19 17.77 -30.92
C ASN A 450 7.60 16.56 -31.76
N ASN A 451 8.42 15.64 -31.22
CA ASN A 451 8.97 14.49 -31.96
C ASN A 451 8.34 13.15 -31.60
N GLY A 452 7.44 13.09 -30.60
CA GLY A 452 6.71 11.86 -30.29
C GLY A 452 5.97 11.39 -31.53
N ARG A 453 6.51 10.37 -32.19
CA ARG A 453 5.82 9.70 -33.29
C ARG A 453 4.65 8.95 -32.66
N VAL A 454 3.45 9.18 -33.18
CA VAL A 454 2.28 8.36 -32.84
C VAL A 454 2.65 6.90 -33.12
N GLY A 455 2.44 5.99 -32.16
CA GLY A 455 2.71 4.56 -32.32
C GLY A 455 3.90 4.03 -31.51
N THR A 456 4.96 3.50 -32.17
CA THR A 456 6.00 2.64 -31.57
C THR A 456 6.84 3.27 -30.46
N ASP A 457 6.79 4.60 -30.35
CA ASP A 457 7.47 5.35 -29.29
C ASP A 457 6.45 5.93 -28.31
N ALA A 458 5.20 5.48 -28.22
CA ALA A 458 4.26 5.96 -27.20
C ALA A 458 4.48 5.22 -25.86
N ILE A 459 4.14 5.88 -24.75
CA ILE A 459 3.89 5.19 -23.48
C ILE A 459 2.68 4.28 -23.71
N CYS A 460 2.93 2.98 -23.56
CA CYS A 460 1.93 1.94 -23.66
C CYS A 460 1.06 2.01 -22.41
N ILE A 461 -0.24 2.20 -22.58
CA ILE A 461 -1.18 2.02 -21.48
C ILE A 461 -1.87 0.69 -21.67
N ASP A 462 -1.60 -0.23 -20.75
CA ASP A 462 -2.28 -1.51 -20.64
C ASP A 462 -3.58 -1.31 -19.86
N TYR A 463 -4.43 -0.45 -20.44
CA TYR A 463 -5.72 -0.10 -19.88
C TYR A 463 -6.62 -1.32 -20.02
N PHE A 464 -7.06 -1.88 -18.89
CA PHE A 464 -7.47 -3.27 -18.70
C PHE A 464 -6.28 -4.24 -18.52
N PRO A 465 -5.49 -4.12 -17.44
CA PRO A 465 -4.85 -5.35 -16.95
C PRO A 465 -6.02 -6.28 -16.71
N SER A 466 -6.09 -7.38 -17.45
CA SER A 466 -7.19 -8.33 -17.38
C SER A 466 -7.54 -8.53 -15.91
N GLY A 467 -8.78 -8.24 -15.52
CA GLY A 467 -9.28 -8.76 -14.26
C GLY A 467 -9.14 -10.28 -14.37
N THR A 468 -8.09 -10.83 -13.75
CA THR A 468 -7.45 -12.17 -13.90
C THR A 468 -5.98 -12.06 -14.31
N GLY A 469 -5.06 -12.42 -13.41
CA GLY A 469 -3.64 -12.50 -13.74
C GLY A 469 -2.62 -12.56 -12.61
N GLY A 470 -2.98 -13.02 -11.40
CA GLY A 470 -1.99 -13.46 -10.43
C GLY A 470 -1.26 -14.69 -10.94
N GLY A 471 -0.23 -14.52 -11.77
CA GLY A 471 0.55 -15.64 -12.30
C GLY A 471 1.07 -15.48 -13.72
N ALA A 472 1.90 -14.47 -13.95
CA ALA A 472 2.96 -14.61 -14.93
C ALA A 472 4.22 -14.00 -14.34
N ASP A 473 5.12 -14.89 -13.96
CA ASP A 473 6.55 -14.66 -13.92
C ASP A 473 6.92 -13.93 -15.23
N ALA A 474 7.01 -12.60 -15.19
CA ALA A 474 7.45 -11.76 -16.30
C ALA A 474 8.97 -11.92 -16.45
N SER A 475 9.40 -13.15 -16.67
CA SER A 475 10.54 -13.43 -17.52
C SER A 475 10.15 -12.99 -18.93
N TYR A 476 10.27 -11.68 -19.19
CA TYR A 476 10.50 -11.21 -20.54
C TYR A 476 11.78 -11.90 -21.02
N GLY A 477 11.61 -12.97 -21.79
CA GLY A 477 12.69 -13.63 -22.49
C GLY A 477 13.37 -12.59 -23.38
N ILE A 478 14.53 -12.12 -22.94
CA ILE A 478 15.48 -11.39 -23.78
C ILE A 478 15.87 -12.34 -24.90
N GLY A 479 15.17 -12.24 -26.03
CA GLY A 479 15.50 -12.96 -27.25
C GLY A 479 16.89 -12.53 -27.70
N GLY A 480 17.86 -13.43 -27.50
CA GLY A 480 19.21 -13.28 -28.02
C GLY A 480 19.16 -13.12 -29.55
N ARG A 481 19.38 -11.91 -30.03
CA ARG A 481 19.78 -11.66 -31.41
C ARG A 481 21.17 -12.25 -31.60
N SER A 482 21.21 -13.48 -32.09
CA SER A 482 22.42 -14.10 -32.64
C SER A 482 22.86 -13.30 -33.87
N SER A 483 24.02 -12.65 -33.75
CA SER A 483 24.76 -12.10 -34.87
C SER A 483 25.29 -13.25 -35.74
N LYS A 484 24.85 -13.29 -36.99
CA LYS A 484 25.72 -13.64 -38.12
C LYS A 484 25.91 -12.40 -38.97
#